data_AF-A0A1H8XDD0-F1
#
_entry.id   AF-A0A1H8XDD0-F1
#
_cell.length_a   1.000
_cell.length_b   1.000
_cell.length_c   1.000
_cell.angle_alpha   90.00
_cell.angle_beta   90.00
_cell.angle_gamma   90.00
#
_symmetry.space_group_name_H-M   'P 1'
#
loop_
_entity.id
_entity.type
_entity.pdbx_description
1 polymer ?
#
loop_
_entity_poly.entity_id
_entity_poly.type
_entity_poly.pdbx_seq_one_letter_code
_entity_poly.pdbx_strand_id
1 'polypeptide(L)'
;MSASDRSETRVIDPMKGLNMSIVEPPLRGEQLNVVLIGRDNRGRWIAREQHGRFGGLFVSREHAVKYALFENGRRREAIIELATEVELAFDTMPTAAPVLQRRAA
;
A
#
# COMPACT_ATOMS: atom_id res chain seq x y z
N MET A 1 31.29 28.66 52.67
CA MET A 1 31.43 28.73 51.20
C MET A 1 31.90 27.36 50.69
N SER A 2 30.96 26.53 50.24
CA SER A 2 31.19 25.32 49.39
C SER A 2 31.15 25.76 47.92
N ALA A 3 31.69 25.10 46.89
CA ALA A 3 32.33 23.80 46.67
C ALA A 3 33.36 24.02 45.53
N SER A 4 34.55 23.41 45.56
CA SER A 4 34.92 22.23 44.77
C SER A 4 34.41 22.21 43.33
N ASP A 5 35.29 22.52 42.36
CA ASP A 5 35.30 21.80 41.08
C ASP A 5 36.70 21.87 40.45
N ARG A 6 37.41 20.74 40.45
CA ARG A 6 38.70 20.55 39.76
C ARG A 6 38.47 19.49 38.70
N SER A 7 38.76 19.90 37.46
CA SER A 7 39.53 19.15 36.48
C SER A 7 39.07 17.73 36.15
N GLU A 8 38.39 17.56 35.02
CA GLU A 8 38.58 16.33 34.25
C GLU A 8 38.56 16.60 32.74
N THR A 9 39.78 16.71 32.20
CA THR A 9 40.12 16.71 30.78
C THR A 9 39.62 15.42 30.15
N ARG A 10 38.53 15.49 29.38
CA ARG A 10 38.12 14.37 28.53
C ARG A 10 39.04 14.29 27.32
N VAL A 11 39.97 13.34 27.41
CA VAL A 11 40.70 12.73 26.31
C VAL A 11 39.81 12.51 25.09
N ILE A 12 40.25 13.07 23.97
CA ILE A 12 39.81 12.71 22.62
C ILE A 12 40.43 11.35 22.26
N ASP A 13 39.61 10.38 21.85
CA ASP A 13 40.08 9.15 21.20
C ASP A 13 39.15 8.85 19.99
N PRO A 14 39.70 8.32 18.88
CA PRO A 14 39.31 8.66 17.52
C PRO A 14 38.04 7.97 17.04
N MET A 15 37.37 8.62 16.08
CA MET A 15 36.19 8.18 15.32
C MET A 15 36.22 6.68 15.01
N LYS A 16 35.63 5.88 15.90
CA LYS A 16 35.37 4.46 15.67
C LYS A 16 33.88 4.27 15.45
N GLY A 17 33.54 4.03 14.19
CA GLY A 17 32.25 3.51 13.80
C GLY A 17 31.43 4.48 12.97
N LEU A 18 31.71 4.50 11.66
CA LEU A 18 30.63 4.55 10.69
C LEU A 18 29.72 3.33 10.93
N ASN A 19 28.81 3.39 11.90
CA ASN A 19 27.58 2.64 11.79
C ASN A 19 26.54 3.63 11.28
N MET A 20 26.49 3.75 9.97
CA MET A 20 25.26 4.09 9.26
C MET A 20 24.19 3.09 9.69
N SER A 21 23.62 3.24 10.90
CA SER A 21 22.22 2.91 11.07
C SER A 21 21.57 3.88 10.11
N ILE A 22 21.37 3.38 8.90
CA ILE A 22 20.40 3.91 7.99
C ILE A 22 19.14 3.96 8.87
N VAL A 23 18.90 5.11 9.47
CA VAL A 23 17.57 5.48 9.89
C VAL A 23 16.96 5.80 8.55
N GLU A 24 16.66 4.73 7.81
CA GLU A 24 15.60 4.78 6.84
C GLU A 24 14.48 5.44 7.64
N PRO A 25 14.07 6.68 7.29
CA PRO A 25 12.94 7.29 7.97
C PRO A 25 11.88 6.21 7.91
N PRO A 26 11.32 5.73 9.04
CA PRO A 26 10.54 4.51 9.07
C PRO A 26 9.66 4.59 7.85
N LEU A 27 9.93 3.77 6.82
CA LEU A 27 9.17 3.82 5.58
C LEU A 27 7.81 3.46 6.09
N ARG A 28 6.99 4.50 6.34
CA ARG A 28 5.90 4.35 7.27
C ARG A 28 5.11 3.22 6.65
N GLY A 29 4.97 2.15 7.40
CA GLY A 29 3.93 1.15 7.16
C GLY A 29 2.55 1.79 7.34
N GLU A 30 2.36 3.05 6.94
CA GLU A 30 1.10 3.60 6.51
C GLU A 30 0.71 2.75 5.32
N GLN A 31 -0.01 1.68 5.62
CA GLN A 31 -0.62 0.78 4.66
C GLN A 31 -1.20 1.63 3.53
N LEU A 32 -0.49 1.66 2.39
CA LEU A 32 -0.92 2.45 1.25
C LEU A 32 -2.20 1.76 0.76
N ASN A 33 -3.29 2.51 0.70
CA ASN A 33 -4.52 2.02 0.09
C ASN A 33 -4.32 2.06 -1.43
N VAL A 34 -3.53 1.13 -1.97
CA VAL A 34 -3.23 1.11 -3.39
C VAL A 34 -4.49 0.69 -4.14
N VAL A 35 -4.93 1.54 -5.06
CA VAL A 35 -6.12 1.31 -5.87
C VAL A 35 -5.70 0.97 -7.29
N LEU A 36 -6.10 -0.20 -7.74
CA LEU A 36 -5.95 -0.68 -9.09
C LEU A 36 -7.14 -0.19 -9.92
N ILE A 37 -6.86 0.44 -11.06
CA ILE A 37 -7.87 0.89 -12.01
C ILE A 37 -7.67 0.14 -13.32
N GLY A 38 -8.74 -0.38 -13.90
CA GLY A 38 -8.67 -1.03 -15.21
C GLY A 38 -10.04 -1.29 -15.79
N ARG A 39 -10.09 -2.12 -16.83
CA ARG A 39 -11.35 -2.49 -17.50
C ARG A 39 -11.64 -3.97 -17.31
N ASP A 40 -12.91 -4.33 -17.15
CA ASP A 40 -13.35 -5.72 -17.25
C ASP A 40 -13.53 -6.16 -18.70
N ASN A 41 -13.82 -7.45 -18.92
CA ASN A 41 -14.19 -8.04 -20.22
C ASN A 41 -15.39 -7.37 -20.90
N ARG A 42 -16.20 -6.62 -20.16
CA ARG A 42 -17.34 -5.85 -20.66
C ARG A 42 -16.97 -4.41 -21.00
N GLY A 43 -15.69 -4.03 -20.84
CA GLY A 43 -15.17 -2.70 -21.12
C GLY A 43 -15.56 -1.63 -20.10
N ARG A 44 -16.13 -2.03 -18.95
CA ARG A 44 -16.52 -1.13 -17.85
C ARG A 44 -15.30 -0.84 -16.99
N TRP A 45 -15.25 0.35 -16.41
CA TRP A 45 -14.12 0.74 -15.57
C TRP A 45 -14.29 0.22 -14.15
N ILE A 46 -13.22 -0.32 -13.58
CA ILE A 46 -13.20 -0.80 -12.20
C ILE A 46 -12.13 -0.01 -11.46
N ALA A 47 -12.45 0.38 -10.23
CA ALA A 47 -11.46 0.77 -9.24
C ALA A 47 -11.56 -0.20 -8.07
N ARG A 48 -10.47 -0.85 -7.69
CA ARG A 48 -10.44 -1.79 -6.58
C ARG A 48 -9.14 -1.64 -5.79
N GLU A 49 -9.25 -1.59 -4.47
CA GLU A 49 -8.08 -1.64 -3.61
C GLU A 49 -7.38 -3.01 -3.72
N GLN A 50 -6.05 -3.02 -3.59
CA GLN A 50 -5.23 -4.22 -3.82
C GLN A 50 -5.64 -5.45 -3.00
N HIS A 51 -6.24 -5.28 -1.82
CA HIS A 51 -6.72 -6.34 -0.93
C HIS A 51 -8.25 -6.46 -0.97
N GLY A 52 -8.90 -5.90 -2.00
CA GLY A 52 -10.35 -6.02 -2.17
C GLY A 52 -11.16 -5.47 -1.00
N ARG A 53 -10.63 -4.54 -0.19
CA ARG A 53 -11.34 -3.96 0.96
C ARG A 53 -12.42 -2.97 0.54
N PHE A 54 -12.18 -2.27 -0.55
CA PHE A 54 -13.14 -1.37 -1.18
C PHE A 54 -12.94 -1.35 -2.69
N GLY A 55 -13.96 -0.89 -3.41
CA GLY A 55 -13.94 -0.84 -4.86
C GLY A 55 -15.32 -0.60 -5.45
N GLY A 56 -15.36 -0.44 -6.76
CA GLY A 56 -16.60 -0.17 -7.49
C GLY A 56 -16.44 -0.29 -8.99
N LEU A 57 -17.59 -0.25 -9.64
CA LEU A 57 -17.74 -0.25 -11.09
C LEU A 57 -18.18 1.14 -11.56
N PHE A 58 -17.54 1.63 -12.61
CA PHE A 58 -17.67 2.98 -13.11
C PHE A 58 -17.92 2.99 -14.62
N VAL A 59 -18.65 4.01 -15.05
CA VAL A 59 -18.97 4.23 -16.45
C VAL A 59 -17.78 4.76 -17.26
N SER A 60 -16.83 5.45 -16.60
CA SER A 60 -15.64 6.02 -17.24
C SER A 60 -14.41 5.97 -16.33
N ARG A 61 -13.23 6.11 -16.94
CA ARG A 61 -11.93 6.16 -16.27
C ARG A 61 -11.87 7.28 -15.25
N GLU A 62 -12.35 8.46 -15.61
CA GLU A 62 -12.30 9.66 -14.79
C GLU A 62 -13.09 9.47 -13.49
N HIS A 63 -14.25 8.80 -13.57
CA HIS A 63 -15.06 8.47 -12.40
C HIS A 63 -14.34 7.46 -11.48
N ALA A 64 -13.72 6.43 -12.06
CA ALA A 64 -12.93 5.45 -11.31
C ALA A 64 -11.72 6.11 -10.60
N VAL A 65 -11.00 7.00 -11.28
CA VAL A 65 -9.87 7.75 -10.71
C VAL A 65 -10.33 8.71 -9.62
N LYS A 66 -11.44 9.43 -9.82
CA LYS A 66 -12.00 10.34 -8.83
C LYS A 66 -12.39 9.60 -7.55
N TYR A 67 -13.01 8.43 -7.69
CA TYR A 67 -13.33 7.56 -6.56
C TYR A 67 -12.07 7.06 -5.86
N ALA A 68 -11.09 6.53 -6.60
CA ALA A 68 -9.84 6.03 -6.05
C ALA A 68 -9.10 7.08 -5.22
N LEU A 69 -9.04 8.33 -5.72
CA LEU A 69 -8.44 9.46 -4.99
C LEU A 69 -9.18 9.82 -3.72
N PHE A 70 -10.50 9.69 -3.71
CA PHE A 70 -11.28 9.98 -2.52
C PHE A 70 -11.01 8.93 -1.42
N GLU A 71 -11.07 7.65 -1.77
CA GLU A 71 -10.92 6.53 -0.82
C GLU A 71 -9.47 6.31 -0.34
N ASN A 72 -8.47 6.59 -1.19
CA ASN A 72 -7.08 6.31 -0.85
C ASN A 72 -6.36 7.42 -0.06
N GLY A 73 -7.09 8.45 0.36
CA GLY A 73 -6.53 9.62 1.06
C GLY A 73 -5.91 10.66 0.13
N ARG A 74 -6.39 10.78 -1.11
CA ARG A 74 -5.90 11.71 -2.15
C ARG A 74 -4.45 11.47 -2.60
N ARG A 75 -3.98 10.23 -2.49
CA ARG A 75 -2.63 9.80 -2.88
C ARG A 75 -2.64 9.32 -4.32
N ARG A 76 -2.21 10.18 -5.26
CA ARG A 76 -2.17 9.84 -6.70
C ARG A 76 -1.15 8.75 -7.00
N GLU A 77 -0.05 8.74 -6.27
CA GLU A 77 1.03 7.77 -6.33
C GLU A 77 0.58 6.35 -5.94
N ALA A 78 -0.54 6.22 -5.21
CA ALA A 78 -1.14 4.95 -4.83
C ALA A 78 -2.24 4.51 -5.80
N ILE A 79 -2.31 5.06 -7.02
CA ILE A 79 -3.24 4.64 -8.07
C ILE A 79 -2.45 4.03 -9.21
N ILE A 80 -2.76 2.78 -9.53
CA ILE A 80 -2.10 2.04 -10.60
C ILE A 80 -3.14 1.71 -11.65
N GLU A 81 -2.94 2.20 -12.87
CA GLU A 81 -3.76 1.80 -14.02
C GLU A 81 -3.18 0.55 -14.68
N LEU A 82 -4.00 -0.48 -14.79
CA LEU A 82 -3.65 -1.76 -15.37
C LEU A 82 -4.07 -1.80 -16.84
N ALA A 83 -3.15 -2.20 -17.70
CA ALA A 83 -3.43 -2.49 -19.11
C ALA A 83 -4.17 -3.82 -19.30
N THR A 84 -4.14 -4.69 -18.28
CA THR A 84 -4.79 -5.99 -18.27
C THR A 84 -6.20 -5.90 -17.69
N GLU A 85 -6.98 -6.96 -17.89
CA GLU A 85 -8.31 -7.06 -17.32
C GLU A 85 -8.25 -6.98 -15.78
N VAL A 86 -9.21 -6.26 -15.20
CA VAL A 86 -9.39 -6.14 -13.75
C VAL A 86 -10.76 -6.65 -13.38
N GLU A 87 -10.84 -7.53 -12.39
CA GLU A 87 -12.11 -7.99 -11.84
C GLU A 87 -12.43 -7.29 -10.52
N LEU A 88 -13.71 -6.97 -10.31
CA LEU A 88 -14.19 -6.45 -9.04
C LEU A 88 -14.51 -7.64 -8.12
N ALA A 89 -13.49 -8.13 -7.42
CA ALA A 89 -13.65 -9.10 -6.33
C ALA A 89 -13.27 -8.46 -5.00
N PHE A 90 -14.17 -8.54 -4.01
CA PHE A 90 -13.87 -8.17 -2.63
C PHE A 90 -13.34 -9.40 -1.90
N ASP A 91 -12.62 -9.20 -0.80
CA ASP A 91 -12.25 -10.27 0.14
C ASP A 91 -13.52 -10.78 0.87
N THR A 92 -14.41 -11.40 0.10
CA THR A 92 -15.42 -12.30 0.64
C THR A 92 -14.67 -13.61 0.82
N MET A 93 -14.72 -14.18 2.03
CA MET A 93 -14.27 -15.56 2.30
C MET A 93 -14.57 -16.43 1.08
N PRO A 94 -13.63 -17.27 0.61
CA PRO A 94 -13.75 -17.95 -0.68
C PRO A 94 -15.06 -18.75 -0.71
N THR A 95 -16.09 -18.16 -1.32
CA THR A 95 -17.37 -18.81 -1.49
C THR A 95 -17.17 -19.79 -2.64
N ALA A 96 -16.92 -21.04 -2.26
CA ALA A 96 -16.92 -22.26 -3.05
C ALA A 96 -16.63 -22.06 -4.55
N ALA A 97 -15.41 -22.40 -4.96
CA ALA A 97 -15.16 -22.79 -6.35
C ALA A 97 -16.27 -23.76 -6.81
N PRO A 98 -16.74 -23.67 -8.07
CA PRO A 98 -17.69 -24.65 -8.58
C PRO A 98 -17.02 -26.02 -8.44
N VAL A 99 -17.58 -26.87 -7.58
CA VAL A 99 -17.25 -28.29 -7.52
C VAL A 99 -17.52 -28.80 -8.92
N LEU A 100 -16.46 -29.01 -9.70
CA LEU A 100 -16.55 -29.72 -10.96
C LEU A 100 -16.85 -31.18 -10.59
N GLN A 101 -18.12 -31.45 -10.36
CA GLN A 101 -18.67 -32.78 -10.20
C GLN A 101 -18.48 -33.45 -11.55
N ARG A 102 -17.32 -34.10 -11.72
CA ARG A 102 -17.03 -34.96 -12.85
C ARG A 102 -18.07 -36.08 -12.78
N ARG A 103 -19.15 -35.91 -13.54
CA ARG A 103 -20.18 -36.93 -13.68
C ARG A 103 -19.52 -38.21 -14.17
N ALA A 104 -19.91 -39.30 -13.52
CA ALA A 104 -19.61 -40.65 -13.92
C ALA A 104 -19.94 -40.88 -15.40
N ALA A 105 -19.07 -41.63 -16.07
CA ALA A 105 -19.37 -42.51 -17.19
C ALA A 105 -18.46 -43.72 -17.06
#